data_AF-A0A3N6M9H9-F1
#
_entry.id   AF-A0A3N6M9H9-F1
#
_cell.length_a   1.000
_cell.length_b   1.000
_cell.length_c   1.000
_cell.angle_alpha   90.00
_cell.angle_beta   90.00
_cell.angle_gamma   90.00
#
_symmetry.space_group_name_H-M   'P 1'
#
loop_
_entity.id
_entity.type
_entity.pdbx_description
1 polymer ?
#
loop_
_entity_poly.entity_id
_entity_poly.type
_entity_poly.pdbx_seq_one_letter_code
_entity_poly.pdbx_strand_id
1 'polypeptide(L)'
;MMHVFCDESGNTGVDLLNAIQPVFALASTAMDADDALALVTPLLRQGQVEAKYSKLKSSQRGQESLLHFFNAPAFAADNTKVLVADKRFYLISHLVDKVMEPLAHEFGVDLYAGDAHVGLTNLWFYTGANIFPFGYWDRILAAFLKVIQLRGPVSYAHFDDVVAAGANFTPPSMRDIAAPLLAARGRLQEFIGVFRDLVVFDPAVDLFTALMQLWMSETDTAFELTHDRSKPLKRCEPFLRALMTKDAQRRMIGYGARQAELPLRISQLSFGDSKLAPQLQVADLFAGAAIDWVLAASGRRPRTPFHDQLKDSRFMVALQGGMWPTMEMNRENDPLPGQRSLPDGTADFFQDIGYRP
;
A
#
# COMPACT_ATOMS: atom_id res chain seq x y z
N MET A 1 -16.68 18.58 -12.78
CA MET A 1 -16.01 17.26 -12.87
C MET A 1 -15.12 17.16 -11.63
N MET A 2 -15.13 16.03 -10.93
CA MET A 2 -14.27 15.87 -9.74
C MET A 2 -12.80 15.85 -10.16
N HIS A 3 -11.94 16.49 -9.35
CA HIS A 3 -10.49 16.50 -9.55
C HIS A 3 -9.81 16.11 -8.23
N VAL A 4 -9.12 14.98 -8.25
CA VAL A 4 -8.40 14.41 -7.10
C VAL A 4 -6.93 14.80 -7.16
N PHE A 5 -6.40 15.25 -6.04
CA PHE A 5 -4.99 15.60 -5.86
C PHE A 5 -4.35 14.65 -4.87
N CYS A 6 -3.24 14.01 -5.25
CA CYS A 6 -2.57 12.99 -4.43
C CYS A 6 -1.14 13.38 -4.10
N ASP A 7 -0.69 13.02 -2.91
CA ASP A 7 0.73 13.06 -2.54
C ASP A 7 1.07 11.90 -1.60
N GLU A 8 2.35 11.52 -1.59
CA GLU A 8 2.88 10.37 -0.89
C GLU A 8 3.95 10.78 0.14
N SER A 9 4.06 10.00 1.22
CA SER A 9 5.13 10.16 2.20
C SER A 9 5.75 8.81 2.54
N GLY A 10 7.01 8.85 2.99
CA GLY A 10 7.73 7.67 3.41
C GLY A 10 8.17 6.75 2.27
N ASN A 11 8.33 7.24 1.04
CA ASN A 11 8.86 6.44 -0.06
C ASN A 11 10.37 6.17 0.11
N THR A 12 10.79 4.90 0.13
CA THR A 12 12.21 4.45 0.14
C THR A 12 12.57 3.69 -1.13
N GLY A 13 11.75 3.80 -2.17
CA GLY A 13 11.80 2.96 -3.35
C GLY A 13 11.70 1.50 -2.97
N VAL A 14 12.63 0.70 -3.49
CA VAL A 14 12.63 -0.75 -3.30
C VAL A 14 13.12 -1.22 -1.91
N ASP A 15 13.49 -0.33 -1.00
CA ASP A 15 13.94 -0.70 0.35
C ASP A 15 12.75 -0.85 1.32
N LEU A 16 12.05 -1.99 1.22
CA LEU A 16 10.87 -2.31 2.03
C LEU A 16 11.18 -2.70 3.49
N LEU A 17 12.46 -2.90 3.82
CA LEU A 17 12.91 -3.24 5.18
C LEU A 17 13.62 -2.07 5.87
N ASN A 18 13.42 -0.84 5.37
CA ASN A 18 14.03 0.36 5.93
C ASN A 18 13.56 0.60 7.38
N ALA A 19 14.47 0.47 8.33
CA ALA A 19 14.16 0.64 9.75
C ALA A 19 13.80 2.08 10.15
N ILE A 20 14.27 3.09 9.39
CA ILE A 20 14.03 4.51 9.68
C ILE A 20 12.66 4.95 9.11
N GLN A 21 12.29 4.45 7.94
CA GLN A 21 11.03 4.74 7.26
C GLN A 21 10.25 3.45 6.95
N PRO A 22 9.72 2.76 7.98
CA PRO A 22 9.08 1.46 7.81
C PRO A 22 7.62 1.56 7.31
N VAL A 23 7.11 2.77 7.13
CA VAL A 23 5.73 3.05 6.72
C VAL A 23 5.74 3.93 5.48
N PHE A 24 4.83 3.63 4.56
CA PHE A 24 4.48 4.48 3.43
C PHE A 24 3.04 4.97 3.61
N ALA A 25 2.74 6.20 3.16
CA ALA A 25 1.38 6.73 3.16
C ALA A 25 1.09 7.40 1.82
N LEU A 26 -0.13 7.22 1.33
CA LEU A 26 -0.67 7.93 0.18
C LEU A 26 -1.93 8.66 0.63
N ALA A 27 -1.94 9.97 0.46
CA ALA A 27 -3.08 10.81 0.76
C ALA A 27 -3.63 11.42 -0.52
N SER A 28 -4.92 11.73 -0.50
CA SER A 28 -5.60 12.41 -1.58
C SER A 28 -6.69 13.35 -1.06
N THR A 29 -6.99 14.36 -1.85
CA THR A 29 -8.08 15.28 -1.59
C THR A 29 -8.77 15.72 -2.88
N ALA A 30 -10.09 15.92 -2.83
CA ALA A 30 -10.87 16.51 -3.89
C ALA A 30 -11.53 17.78 -3.35
N MET A 31 -10.80 18.90 -3.45
CA MET A 31 -11.23 20.20 -2.93
C MET A 31 -10.83 21.34 -3.84
N ASP A 32 -11.56 22.44 -3.73
CA ASP A 32 -11.30 23.66 -4.49
C ASP A 32 -9.93 24.25 -4.13
N ALA A 33 -9.30 24.89 -5.12
CA ALA A 33 -7.97 25.46 -4.96
C ALA A 33 -7.95 26.61 -3.95
N ASP A 34 -8.99 27.45 -3.93
CA ASP A 34 -9.08 28.60 -3.02
C ASP A 34 -9.30 28.13 -1.58
N ASP A 35 -10.13 27.10 -1.39
CA ASP A 35 -10.34 26.47 -0.08
C ASP A 35 -9.05 25.83 0.45
N ALA A 36 -8.37 25.05 -0.38
CA ALA A 36 -7.08 24.45 -0.02
C ALA A 36 -6.03 25.52 0.31
N LEU A 37 -5.97 26.60 -0.48
CA LEU A 37 -5.07 27.72 -0.22
C LEU A 37 -5.38 28.42 1.11
N ALA A 38 -6.65 28.65 1.42
CA ALA A 38 -7.08 29.24 2.67
C ALA A 38 -6.71 28.38 3.89
N LEU A 39 -6.73 27.05 3.75
CA LEU A 39 -6.33 26.11 4.80
C LEU A 39 -4.81 26.05 4.99
N VAL A 40 -4.04 26.11 3.90
CA VAL A 40 -2.57 25.98 3.93
C VAL A 40 -1.89 27.29 4.33
N THR A 41 -2.42 28.44 3.92
CA THR A 41 -1.79 29.76 4.12
C THR A 41 -1.43 30.05 5.59
N PRO A 42 -2.28 29.76 6.60
CA PRO A 42 -1.95 29.96 8.01
C PRO A 42 -0.74 29.15 8.50
N LEU A 43 -0.36 28.07 7.80
CA LEU A 43 0.78 27.23 8.14
C LEU A 43 2.11 27.79 7.63
N LEU A 44 2.06 28.71 6.66
CA LEU A 44 3.23 29.28 6.01
C LEU A 44 3.85 30.40 6.85
N ARG A 45 5.18 30.44 6.91
CA ARG A 45 5.92 31.61 7.38
C ARG A 45 6.20 32.57 6.24
N GLN A 46 6.59 33.79 6.57
CA GLN A 46 6.93 34.82 5.57
C GLN A 46 7.96 34.28 4.55
N GLY A 47 7.60 34.35 3.27
CA GLY A 47 8.43 33.86 2.15
C GLY A 47 8.41 32.35 1.91
N GLN A 48 7.67 31.57 2.72
CA GLN A 48 7.45 30.15 2.44
C GLN A 48 6.29 29.97 1.47
N VAL A 49 6.48 29.08 0.50
CA VAL A 49 5.47 28.71 -0.51
C VAL A 49 4.91 27.30 -0.28
N GLU A 50 5.52 26.54 0.62
CA GLU A 50 5.13 25.16 0.97
C GLU A 50 5.07 24.96 2.48
N ALA A 51 3.96 24.41 2.96
CA ALA A 51 3.85 23.88 4.32
C ALA A 51 4.38 22.44 4.34
N LYS A 52 5.22 22.10 5.32
CA LYS A 52 5.76 20.73 5.47
C LYS A 52 5.47 20.18 6.84
N TYR A 53 4.78 19.04 6.89
CA TYR A 53 4.40 18.39 8.13
C TYR A 53 5.60 18.17 9.07
N SER A 54 6.71 17.65 8.52
CA SER A 54 7.94 17.34 9.27
C SER A 54 8.57 18.56 9.95
N LYS A 55 8.39 19.77 9.41
CA LYS A 55 8.90 21.02 9.99
C LYS A 55 7.92 21.63 11.00
N LEU A 56 6.62 21.49 10.77
CA LEU A 56 5.60 22.04 11.65
C LEU A 56 5.51 21.23 12.96
N LYS A 57 5.53 19.90 12.87
CA LYS A 57 5.39 19.01 14.04
C LYS A 57 6.50 19.15 15.08
N SER A 58 7.63 19.77 14.75
CA SER A 58 8.81 19.84 15.62
C SER A 58 8.77 20.95 16.67
N SER A 59 7.74 21.78 16.69
CA SER A 59 7.57 22.85 17.69
C SER A 59 6.13 22.93 18.17
N GLN A 60 5.91 23.36 19.41
CA GLN A 60 4.56 23.48 20.00
C GLN A 60 3.64 24.35 19.14
N ARG A 61 4.09 25.54 18.74
CA ARG A 61 3.31 26.43 17.86
C ARG A 61 2.95 25.79 16.52
N GLY A 62 3.88 25.01 15.95
CA GLY A 62 3.62 24.30 14.70
C GLY A 62 2.64 23.14 14.87
N GLN A 63 2.69 22.43 15.99
CA GLN A 63 1.70 21.42 16.37
C GLN A 63 0.30 22.04 16.55
N GLU A 64 0.19 23.17 17.25
CA GLU A 64 -1.07 23.92 17.39
C GLU A 64 -1.63 24.34 16.03
N SER A 65 -0.77 24.81 15.12
CA SER A 65 -1.17 25.20 13.76
C SER A 65 -1.65 24.00 12.94
N LEU A 66 -0.96 22.86 13.04
CA LEU A 66 -1.39 21.60 12.41
C LEU A 66 -2.74 21.12 12.97
N LEU A 67 -2.95 21.21 14.28
CA LEU A 67 -4.23 20.82 14.89
C LEU A 67 -5.37 21.73 14.47
N HIS A 68 -5.13 23.04 14.34
CA HIS A 68 -6.11 23.96 13.77
C HIS A 68 -6.45 23.55 12.33
N PHE A 69 -5.44 23.25 11.50
CA PHE A 69 -5.64 22.74 10.15
C PHE A 69 -6.46 21.44 10.15
N PHE A 70 -6.03 20.39 10.86
CA PHE A 70 -6.73 19.09 10.87
C PHE A 70 -8.11 19.12 11.53
N ASN A 71 -8.48 20.18 12.23
CA ASN A 71 -9.83 20.37 12.76
C ASN A 71 -10.73 21.22 11.86
N ALA A 72 -10.25 21.68 10.71
CA ALA A 72 -11.05 22.45 9.77
C ALA A 72 -12.30 21.66 9.35
N PRO A 73 -13.52 22.25 9.42
CA PRO A 73 -14.76 21.58 9.04
C PRO A 73 -14.80 21.08 7.60
N ALA A 74 -13.94 21.63 6.74
CA ALA A 74 -13.81 21.25 5.34
C ALA A 74 -13.35 19.79 5.15
N PHE A 75 -12.72 19.16 6.14
CA PHE A 75 -12.25 17.77 6.01
C PHE A 75 -13.32 16.74 6.37
N ALA A 76 -13.58 15.84 5.43
CA ALA A 76 -14.51 14.73 5.55
C ALA A 76 -14.01 13.50 4.76
N ALA A 77 -14.57 12.32 5.06
CA ALA A 77 -14.11 11.05 4.49
C ALA A 77 -14.38 10.94 2.98
N ASP A 78 -15.38 11.66 2.49
CA ASP A 78 -15.77 11.72 1.08
C ASP A 78 -14.89 12.65 0.25
N ASN A 79 -14.13 13.56 0.88
CA ASN A 79 -13.31 14.55 0.18
C ASN A 79 -11.81 14.48 0.48
N THR A 80 -11.39 13.78 1.54
CA THR A 80 -9.99 13.60 1.91
C THR A 80 -9.79 12.17 2.39
N LYS A 81 -8.87 11.45 1.76
CA LYS A 81 -8.66 10.01 2.00
C LYS A 81 -7.16 9.72 2.11
N VAL A 82 -6.79 8.89 3.08
CA VAL A 82 -5.41 8.46 3.34
C VAL A 82 -5.38 6.95 3.51
N LEU A 83 -4.45 6.31 2.81
CA LEU A 83 -4.08 4.92 3.02
C LEU A 83 -2.63 4.83 3.51
N VAL A 84 -2.37 3.86 4.38
CA VAL A 84 -1.03 3.57 4.91
C VAL A 84 -0.61 2.14 4.61
N ALA A 85 0.68 1.92 4.44
CA ALA A 85 1.27 0.59 4.29
C ALA A 85 2.44 0.41 5.25
N ASP A 86 2.38 -0.62 6.09
CA ASP A 86 3.56 -1.16 6.75
C ASP A 86 4.39 -1.92 5.72
N LYS A 87 5.62 -1.46 5.46
CA LYS A 87 6.43 -2.01 4.37
C LYS A 87 6.91 -3.45 4.63
N ARG A 88 7.10 -3.82 5.90
CA ARG A 88 7.45 -5.19 6.27
C ARG A 88 6.26 -6.11 6.04
N PHE A 89 5.07 -5.67 6.46
CA PHE A 89 3.82 -6.38 6.20
C PHE A 89 3.55 -6.51 4.70
N TYR A 90 3.76 -5.43 3.93
CA TYR A 90 3.68 -5.43 2.47
C TYR A 90 4.64 -6.43 1.81
N LEU A 91 5.89 -6.54 2.30
CA LEU A 91 6.82 -7.55 1.81
C LEU A 91 6.33 -8.98 2.12
N ILE A 92 5.79 -9.19 3.33
CA ILE A 92 5.24 -10.49 3.74
C ILE A 92 3.99 -10.83 2.94
N SER A 93 3.13 -9.86 2.62
CA SER A 93 1.97 -10.13 1.78
C SER A 93 2.40 -10.60 0.41
N HIS A 94 3.46 -10.03 -0.19
CA HIS A 94 4.02 -10.54 -1.44
C HIS A 94 4.67 -11.91 -1.31
N LEU A 95 5.25 -12.25 -0.15
CA LEU A 95 5.75 -13.60 0.09
C LEU A 95 4.60 -14.62 0.10
N VAL A 96 3.47 -14.27 0.72
CA VAL A 96 2.26 -15.12 0.69
C VAL A 96 1.69 -15.18 -0.72
N ASP A 97 1.43 -14.03 -1.33
CA ASP A 97 0.75 -13.85 -2.62
C ASP A 97 1.54 -14.40 -3.82
N LYS A 98 2.87 -14.25 -3.82
CA LYS A 98 3.71 -14.63 -4.97
C LYS A 98 4.46 -15.95 -4.79
N VAL A 99 4.37 -16.59 -3.63
CA VAL A 99 5.08 -17.86 -3.38
C VAL A 99 4.15 -18.90 -2.77
N MET A 100 3.43 -18.56 -1.69
CA MET A 100 2.59 -19.54 -1.01
C MET A 100 1.25 -19.77 -1.71
N GLU A 101 0.64 -18.71 -2.25
CA GLU A 101 -0.64 -18.81 -2.94
C GLU A 101 -0.56 -19.66 -4.21
N PRO A 102 0.42 -19.47 -5.12
CA PRO A 102 0.53 -20.33 -6.30
C PRO A 102 0.70 -21.80 -5.94
N LEU A 103 1.50 -22.09 -4.91
CA LEU A 103 1.65 -23.45 -4.39
C LEU A 103 0.35 -24.00 -3.83
N ALA A 104 -0.39 -23.23 -3.04
CA ALA A 104 -1.68 -23.65 -2.50
C ALA A 104 -2.69 -23.93 -3.63
N HIS A 105 -2.68 -23.08 -4.66
CA HIS A 105 -3.55 -23.19 -5.82
C HIS A 105 -3.32 -24.50 -6.60
N GLU A 106 -2.07 -24.95 -6.73
CA GLU A 106 -1.74 -26.25 -7.34
C GLU A 106 -2.37 -27.43 -6.59
N PHE A 107 -2.60 -27.29 -5.29
CA PHE A 107 -3.31 -28.27 -4.46
C PHE A 107 -4.82 -28.01 -4.38
N GLY A 108 -5.36 -27.13 -5.25
CA GLY A 108 -6.79 -26.80 -5.31
C GLY A 108 -7.27 -25.88 -4.18
N VAL A 109 -6.37 -25.15 -3.53
CA VAL A 109 -6.70 -24.22 -2.44
C VAL A 109 -6.53 -22.78 -2.92
N ASP A 110 -7.64 -22.05 -3.03
CA ASP A 110 -7.67 -20.61 -3.29
C ASP A 110 -7.47 -19.85 -1.95
N LEU A 111 -6.34 -19.17 -1.77
CA LEU A 111 -6.09 -18.39 -0.55
C LEU A 111 -6.85 -17.04 -0.53
N TYR A 112 -7.34 -16.56 -1.67
CA TYR A 112 -8.21 -15.38 -1.70
C TYR A 112 -9.60 -15.69 -1.14
N ALA A 113 -10.08 -16.92 -1.33
CA ALA A 113 -11.35 -17.38 -0.79
C ALA A 113 -11.39 -17.28 0.74
N GLY A 114 -12.35 -16.52 1.25
CA GLY A 114 -12.54 -16.30 2.68
C GLY A 114 -11.32 -15.65 3.35
N ASP A 115 -10.51 -14.89 2.61
CA ASP A 115 -9.40 -14.07 3.13
C ASP A 115 -8.23 -14.83 3.76
N ALA A 116 -8.05 -16.11 3.43
CA ALA A 116 -6.99 -16.94 4.00
C ALA A 116 -5.58 -16.34 3.80
N HIS A 117 -5.30 -15.71 2.66
CA HIS A 117 -4.07 -14.98 2.37
C HIS A 117 -3.79 -13.86 3.38
N VAL A 118 -4.82 -13.13 3.85
CA VAL A 118 -4.65 -12.08 4.87
C VAL A 118 -4.41 -12.67 6.24
N GLY A 119 -5.13 -13.73 6.61
CA GLY A 119 -4.86 -14.46 7.85
C GLY A 119 -3.43 -15.01 7.88
N LEU A 120 -2.99 -15.62 6.78
CA LEU A 120 -1.63 -16.16 6.65
C LEU A 120 -0.57 -15.05 6.69
N THR A 121 -0.80 -13.91 6.02
CA THR A 121 0.11 -12.75 6.08
C THR A 121 0.27 -12.26 7.52
N ASN A 122 -0.82 -12.12 8.27
CA ASN A 122 -0.77 -11.71 9.69
C ASN A 122 -0.08 -12.75 10.56
N LEU A 123 -0.35 -14.04 10.36
CA LEU A 123 0.34 -15.13 11.04
C LEU A 123 1.86 -15.00 10.85
N TRP A 124 2.34 -14.84 9.62
CA TRP A 124 3.76 -14.66 9.33
C TRP A 124 4.34 -13.37 9.90
N PHE A 125 3.59 -12.29 9.88
CA PHE A 125 4.01 -11.02 10.46
C PHE A 125 4.30 -11.15 11.96
N TYR A 126 3.39 -11.75 12.73
CA TYR A 126 3.51 -11.86 14.18
C TYR A 126 4.34 -13.05 14.66
N THR A 127 4.35 -14.16 13.91
CA THR A 127 4.96 -15.43 14.37
C THR A 127 6.18 -15.87 13.59
N GLY A 128 6.54 -15.20 12.48
CA GLY A 128 7.66 -15.61 11.63
C GLY A 128 8.99 -15.75 12.38
N ALA A 129 9.25 -14.90 13.38
CA ALA A 129 10.45 -15.01 14.23
C ALA A 129 10.44 -16.22 15.19
N ASN A 130 9.26 -16.76 15.52
CA ASN A 130 9.14 -18.01 16.28
C ASN A 130 9.27 -19.24 15.35
N ILE A 131 8.77 -19.13 14.11
CA ILE A 131 8.87 -20.18 13.09
C ILE A 131 10.32 -20.33 12.61
N PHE A 132 11.01 -19.21 12.39
CA PHE A 132 12.42 -19.14 12.00
C PHE A 132 13.23 -18.32 13.01
N PRO A 133 13.66 -18.94 14.13
CA PRO A 133 14.33 -18.26 15.24
C PRO A 133 15.75 -17.79 14.89
N PHE A 134 16.43 -17.19 15.86
CA PHE A 134 17.83 -16.75 15.75
C PHE A 134 18.10 -15.74 14.62
N GLY A 135 17.08 -14.94 14.29
CA GLY A 135 17.14 -13.94 13.22
C GLY A 135 16.99 -14.51 11.81
N TYR A 136 16.70 -15.81 11.66
CA TYR A 136 16.48 -16.39 10.32
C TYR A 136 15.26 -15.79 9.62
N TRP A 137 14.21 -15.41 10.34
CA TRP A 137 13.07 -14.74 9.73
C TRP A 137 13.45 -13.43 9.00
N ASP A 138 14.27 -12.58 9.64
CA ASP A 138 14.74 -11.34 9.01
C ASP A 138 15.66 -11.62 7.82
N ARG A 139 16.48 -12.68 7.89
CA ARG A 139 17.32 -13.11 6.77
C ARG A 139 16.47 -13.61 5.59
N ILE A 140 15.41 -14.37 5.85
CA ILE A 140 14.47 -14.84 4.83
C ILE A 140 13.80 -13.64 4.15
N LEU A 141 13.31 -12.67 4.91
CA LEU A 141 12.71 -11.46 4.35
C LEU A 141 13.72 -10.63 3.56
N ALA A 142 14.95 -10.49 4.04
CA ALA A 142 16.01 -9.79 3.30
C ALA A 142 16.36 -10.51 1.99
N ALA A 143 16.43 -11.85 2.00
CA ALA A 143 16.65 -12.64 0.80
C ALA A 143 15.46 -12.52 -0.17
N PHE A 144 14.22 -12.56 0.32
CA PHE A 144 13.02 -12.38 -0.49
C PHE A 144 12.96 -10.97 -1.11
N LEU A 145 13.37 -9.95 -0.37
CA LEU A 145 13.50 -8.59 -0.91
C LEU A 145 14.46 -8.56 -2.12
N LYS A 146 15.55 -9.33 -2.08
CA LYS A 146 16.47 -9.48 -3.23
C LYS A 146 15.87 -10.29 -4.37
N VAL A 147 15.04 -11.28 -4.08
CA VAL A 147 14.28 -12.04 -5.07
C VAL A 147 13.38 -11.10 -5.89
N ILE A 148 12.58 -10.25 -5.24
CA ILE A 148 11.67 -9.33 -5.93
C ILE A 148 12.37 -8.15 -6.61
N GLN A 149 13.56 -7.75 -6.13
CA GLN A 149 14.37 -6.68 -6.73
C GLN A 149 15.14 -7.14 -7.97
N LEU A 150 15.78 -8.32 -7.90
CA LEU A 150 16.73 -8.79 -8.91
C LEU A 150 16.16 -9.83 -9.86
N ARG A 151 15.18 -10.61 -9.40
CA ARG A 151 14.45 -11.64 -10.18
C ARG A 151 15.36 -12.51 -11.04
N GLY A 152 16.34 -13.17 -10.42
CA GLY A 152 17.31 -13.95 -11.16
C GLY A 152 17.86 -15.14 -10.39
N PRO A 153 18.57 -16.06 -11.08
CA PRO A 153 18.98 -17.33 -10.51
C PRO A 153 19.80 -17.20 -9.21
N VAL A 154 20.65 -16.17 -9.12
CA VAL A 154 21.48 -15.93 -7.93
C VAL A 154 20.64 -15.53 -6.72
N SER A 155 19.67 -14.62 -6.88
CA SER A 155 18.80 -14.23 -5.76
C SER A 155 17.83 -15.34 -5.36
N TYR A 156 17.37 -16.14 -6.33
CA TYR A 156 16.54 -17.32 -6.08
C TYR A 156 17.27 -18.39 -5.28
N ALA A 157 18.47 -18.79 -5.72
CA ALA A 157 19.28 -19.78 -5.00
C ALA A 157 19.64 -19.30 -3.58
N HIS A 158 20.00 -18.02 -3.43
CA HIS A 158 20.29 -17.46 -2.12
C HIS A 158 19.08 -17.53 -1.17
N PHE A 159 17.87 -17.21 -1.66
CA PHE A 159 16.66 -17.36 -0.85
C PHE A 159 16.44 -18.81 -0.42
N ASP A 160 16.57 -19.76 -1.35
CA ASP A 160 16.41 -21.19 -1.05
C ASP A 160 17.39 -21.68 0.03
N ASP A 161 18.65 -21.26 -0.05
CA ASP A 161 19.68 -21.59 0.93
C ASP A 161 19.35 -21.03 2.32
N VAL A 162 18.87 -19.78 2.38
CA VAL A 162 18.51 -19.12 3.64
C VAL A 162 17.28 -19.77 4.27
N VAL A 163 16.26 -20.12 3.47
CA VAL A 163 15.08 -20.86 3.95
C VAL A 163 15.48 -22.24 4.46
N ALA A 164 16.30 -22.98 3.72
CA ALA A 164 16.77 -24.31 4.12
C ALA A 164 17.61 -24.26 5.41
N ALA A 165 18.49 -23.27 5.54
CA ALA A 165 19.28 -23.07 6.75
C ALA A 165 18.39 -22.73 7.96
N GLY A 166 17.40 -21.85 7.78
CA GLY A 166 16.46 -21.48 8.84
C GLY A 166 15.58 -22.65 9.29
N ALA A 167 15.16 -23.51 8.36
CA ALA A 167 14.32 -24.67 8.65
C ALA A 167 14.96 -25.68 9.62
N ASN A 168 16.29 -25.76 9.67
CA ASN A 168 17.00 -26.60 10.65
C ASN A 168 16.73 -26.19 12.10
N PHE A 169 16.32 -24.94 12.32
CA PHE A 169 16.01 -24.39 13.63
C PHE A 169 14.51 -24.23 13.88
N THR A 170 13.65 -24.56 12.90
CA THR A 170 12.20 -24.47 13.06
C THR A 170 11.71 -25.48 14.09
N PRO A 171 10.98 -25.03 15.13
CA PRO A 171 10.41 -25.92 16.14
C PRO A 171 9.53 -27.00 15.51
N PRO A 172 9.53 -28.26 16.01
CA PRO A 172 8.72 -29.33 15.45
C PRO A 172 7.23 -28.98 15.28
N SER A 173 6.65 -28.25 16.25
CA SER A 173 5.25 -27.81 16.23
C SER A 173 4.91 -26.74 15.17
N MET A 174 5.92 -26.15 14.52
CA MET A 174 5.77 -25.08 13.53
C MET A 174 6.21 -25.50 12.13
N ARG A 175 6.66 -26.75 11.94
CA ARG A 175 7.19 -27.23 10.66
C ARG A 175 6.14 -27.21 9.55
N ASP A 176 4.90 -27.53 9.85
CA ASP A 176 3.81 -27.52 8.87
C ASP A 176 3.55 -26.10 8.34
N ILE A 177 3.71 -25.08 9.20
CA ILE A 177 3.59 -23.68 8.80
C ILE A 177 4.79 -23.27 7.92
N ALA A 178 5.99 -23.77 8.19
CA ALA A 178 7.18 -23.50 7.38
C ALA A 178 7.23 -24.27 6.05
N ALA A 179 6.49 -25.38 5.94
CA ALA A 179 6.56 -26.31 4.82
C ALA A 179 6.33 -25.65 3.44
N PRO A 180 5.40 -24.70 3.25
CA PRO A 180 5.21 -24.04 1.95
C PRO A 180 6.47 -23.34 1.43
N LEU A 181 7.26 -22.68 2.29
CA LEU A 181 8.51 -22.04 1.87
C LEU A 181 9.57 -23.06 1.45
N LEU A 182 9.62 -24.22 2.11
CA LEU A 182 10.51 -25.31 1.72
C LEU A 182 10.07 -25.96 0.41
N ALA A 183 8.76 -26.11 0.19
CA ALA A 183 8.19 -26.65 -1.05
C ALA A 183 8.40 -25.71 -2.25
N ALA A 184 8.54 -24.40 -2.02
CA ALA A 184 8.83 -23.41 -3.06
C ALA A 184 10.26 -23.45 -3.59
N ARG A 185 11.18 -24.17 -2.92
CA ARG A 185 12.60 -24.19 -3.30
C ARG A 185 12.80 -24.68 -4.73
N GLY A 186 13.65 -23.99 -5.48
CA GLY A 186 13.90 -24.24 -6.89
C GLY A 186 12.79 -23.78 -7.84
N ARG A 187 11.69 -23.21 -7.33
CA ARG A 187 10.50 -22.83 -8.12
C ARG A 187 10.28 -21.32 -8.22
N LEU A 188 11.11 -20.49 -7.59
CA LEU A 188 10.94 -19.03 -7.66
C LEU A 188 10.97 -18.45 -9.08
N GLN A 189 11.66 -19.09 -10.02
CA GLN A 189 11.62 -18.70 -11.44
C GLN A 189 10.22 -18.86 -12.05
N GLU A 190 9.47 -19.89 -11.64
CA GLU A 190 8.10 -20.15 -12.07
C GLU A 190 7.16 -19.08 -11.50
N PHE A 191 7.27 -18.79 -10.21
CA PHE A 191 6.33 -17.91 -9.54
C PHE A 191 6.61 -16.42 -9.72
N ILE A 192 7.89 -16.03 -9.75
CA ILE A 192 8.30 -14.62 -9.73
C ILE A 192 8.92 -14.18 -11.06
N GLY A 193 9.50 -15.11 -11.82
CA GLY A 193 10.14 -14.79 -13.10
C GLY A 193 9.18 -14.30 -14.19
N VAL A 194 7.87 -14.45 -13.97
CA VAL A 194 6.81 -13.93 -14.87
C VAL A 194 6.65 -12.40 -14.79
N PHE A 195 7.05 -11.77 -13.69
CA PHE A 195 6.93 -10.31 -13.51
C PHE A 195 8.13 -9.59 -14.16
N ARG A 196 7.86 -8.81 -15.21
CA ARG A 196 8.87 -8.08 -16.00
C ARG A 196 9.05 -6.63 -15.52
N ASP A 197 9.93 -5.89 -16.20
CA ASP A 197 10.54 -4.60 -15.82
C ASP A 197 9.58 -3.49 -15.34
N LEU A 198 8.29 -3.57 -15.71
CA LEU A 198 7.24 -2.60 -15.37
C LEU A 198 6.53 -2.90 -14.05
N VAL A 199 6.56 -4.16 -13.59
CA VAL A 199 5.99 -4.52 -12.28
C VAL A 199 7.00 -4.12 -11.21
N VAL A 200 6.62 -3.13 -10.39
CA VAL A 200 7.41 -2.73 -9.23
C VAL A 200 6.64 -3.15 -7.99
N PHE A 201 7.29 -3.95 -7.14
CA PHE A 201 6.80 -4.26 -5.80
C PHE A 201 6.99 -3.04 -4.90
N ASP A 202 6.18 -2.02 -5.14
CA ASP A 202 6.23 -0.73 -4.46
C ASP A 202 4.82 -0.37 -3.95
N PRO A 203 4.67 -0.11 -2.64
CA PRO A 203 3.37 0.24 -2.06
C PRO A 203 2.74 1.47 -2.69
N ALA A 204 3.51 2.36 -3.35
CA ALA A 204 2.94 3.51 -4.05
C ALA A 204 1.93 3.10 -5.14
N VAL A 205 2.22 2.04 -5.92
CA VAL A 205 1.36 1.59 -7.03
C VAL A 205 0.10 0.90 -6.50
N ASP A 206 0.27 0.03 -5.49
CA ASP A 206 -0.85 -0.74 -4.94
C ASP A 206 -1.79 0.16 -4.13
N LEU A 207 -1.25 1.07 -3.30
CA LEU A 207 -2.08 2.03 -2.57
C LEU A 207 -2.70 3.05 -3.50
N PHE A 208 -2.04 3.44 -4.59
CA PHE A 208 -2.68 4.27 -5.62
C PHE A 208 -3.92 3.57 -6.17
N THR A 209 -3.79 2.32 -6.61
CA THR A 209 -4.92 1.56 -7.15
C THR A 209 -6.04 1.40 -6.12
N ALA A 210 -5.72 1.07 -4.88
CA ALA A 210 -6.70 0.95 -3.79
C ALA A 210 -7.39 2.28 -3.46
N LEU A 211 -6.64 3.39 -3.40
CA LEU A 211 -7.18 4.71 -3.13
C LEU A 211 -8.14 5.16 -4.22
N MET A 212 -7.88 4.79 -5.48
CA MET A 212 -8.78 5.09 -6.59
C MET A 212 -10.09 4.34 -6.50
N GLN A 213 -10.09 3.09 -6.01
CA GLN A 213 -11.32 2.35 -5.74
C GLN A 213 -12.20 3.08 -4.71
N LEU A 214 -11.59 3.67 -3.66
CA LEU A 214 -12.32 4.47 -2.67
C LEU A 214 -12.92 5.76 -3.22
N TRP A 215 -12.33 6.35 -4.27
CA TRP A 215 -12.93 7.49 -4.96
C TRP A 215 -14.03 7.07 -5.93
N MET A 216 -13.81 5.95 -6.61
CA MET A 216 -14.79 5.36 -7.52
C MET A 216 -16.06 4.88 -6.81
N SER A 217 -16.00 4.54 -5.52
CA SER A 217 -17.22 4.23 -4.76
C SER A 217 -18.09 5.46 -4.46
N GLU A 218 -17.55 6.69 -4.58
CA GLU A 218 -18.25 7.94 -4.28
C GLU A 218 -18.87 8.61 -5.53
N THR A 219 -18.55 8.12 -6.72
CA THR A 219 -19.03 8.71 -7.97
C THR A 219 -19.21 7.64 -9.03
N ASP A 220 -20.21 7.78 -9.90
CA ASP A 220 -20.41 6.93 -11.08
C ASP A 220 -19.62 7.43 -12.32
N THR A 221 -19.07 8.63 -12.25
CA THR A 221 -18.42 9.32 -13.37
C THR A 221 -16.90 9.27 -13.29
N ALA A 222 -16.24 9.38 -14.44
CA ALA A 222 -14.79 9.50 -14.45
C ALA A 222 -14.33 10.85 -13.89
N PHE A 223 -13.16 10.87 -13.25
CA PHE A 223 -12.59 12.06 -12.63
C PHE A 223 -11.14 12.31 -13.05
N GLU A 224 -10.70 13.55 -12.93
CA GLU A 224 -9.31 13.94 -13.18
C GLU A 224 -8.44 13.67 -11.97
N LEU A 225 -7.17 13.33 -12.19
CA LEU A 225 -6.20 13.13 -11.13
C LEU A 225 -4.88 13.85 -11.39
N THR A 226 -4.41 14.54 -10.36
CA THR A 226 -3.06 15.11 -10.29
C THR A 226 -2.32 14.50 -9.11
N HIS A 227 -1.24 13.77 -9.35
CA HIS A 227 -0.33 13.32 -8.29
C HIS A 227 0.84 14.30 -8.18
N ASP A 228 1.42 14.54 -7.01
CA ASP A 228 2.73 15.20 -6.95
C ASP A 228 3.80 14.32 -7.65
N ARG A 229 4.99 14.83 -7.90
CA ARG A 229 6.02 14.11 -8.67
C ARG A 229 6.45 12.83 -7.97
N SER A 230 5.89 11.71 -8.40
CA SER A 230 6.22 10.36 -7.91
C SER A 230 7.06 9.59 -8.93
N LYS A 231 8.30 9.27 -8.54
CA LYS A 231 9.19 8.40 -9.34
C LYS A 231 8.61 7.01 -9.57
N PRO A 232 8.07 6.28 -8.57
CA PRO A 232 7.52 4.95 -8.80
C PRO A 232 6.29 4.97 -9.71
N LEU A 233 5.35 5.90 -9.50
CA LEU A 233 4.17 5.99 -10.37
C LEU A 233 4.54 6.38 -11.80
N LYS A 234 5.50 7.30 -11.98
CA LYS A 234 5.99 7.65 -13.32
C LYS A 234 6.69 6.48 -14.02
N ARG A 235 7.43 5.65 -13.28
CA ARG A 235 8.03 4.43 -13.83
C ARG A 235 6.97 3.40 -14.24
N CYS A 236 5.89 3.29 -13.48
CA CYS A 236 4.79 2.36 -13.71
C CYS A 236 3.66 2.95 -14.56
N GLU A 237 3.85 4.13 -15.16
CA GLU A 237 2.80 4.83 -15.89
C GLU A 237 2.16 3.98 -17.01
N PRO A 238 2.90 3.17 -17.80
CA PRO A 238 2.28 2.27 -18.78
C PRO A 238 1.30 1.27 -18.15
N PHE A 239 1.64 0.72 -16.98
CA PHE A 239 0.79 -0.20 -16.23
C PHE A 239 -0.45 0.51 -15.68
N LEU A 240 -0.28 1.68 -15.06
CA LEU A 240 -1.39 2.48 -14.56
C LEU A 240 -2.35 2.89 -15.68
N ARG A 241 -1.83 3.25 -16.87
CA ARG A 241 -2.65 3.58 -18.03
C ARG A 241 -3.42 2.38 -18.57
N ALA A 242 -2.84 1.17 -18.51
CA ALA A 242 -3.54 -0.06 -18.86
C ALA A 242 -4.76 -0.30 -17.95
N LEU A 243 -4.60 -0.06 -16.64
CA LEU A 243 -5.72 -0.11 -15.68
C LEU A 243 -6.82 0.94 -15.96
N MET A 244 -6.50 2.03 -16.67
CA MET A 244 -7.43 3.14 -17.00
C MET A 244 -7.98 3.07 -18.43
N THR A 245 -7.94 1.90 -19.09
CA THR A 245 -8.34 1.75 -20.50
C THR A 245 -9.82 2.10 -20.70
N LYS A 246 -10.11 3.25 -21.32
CA LYS A 246 -11.46 3.86 -21.39
C LYS A 246 -12.53 2.99 -22.05
N ASP A 247 -12.15 2.25 -23.11
CA ASP A 247 -13.07 1.46 -23.91
C ASP A 247 -13.17 0.00 -23.43
N ALA A 248 -12.49 -0.36 -22.33
CA ALA A 248 -12.55 -1.69 -21.77
C ALA A 248 -13.90 -1.93 -21.07
N GLN A 249 -14.40 -3.17 -21.15
CA GLN A 249 -15.63 -3.56 -20.47
C GLN A 249 -15.47 -3.47 -18.95
N ARG A 250 -16.36 -2.72 -18.31
CA ARG A 250 -16.44 -2.64 -16.84
C ARG A 250 -16.72 -4.00 -16.23
N ARG A 251 -15.98 -4.36 -15.18
CA ARG A 251 -16.16 -5.59 -14.42
C ARG A 251 -15.78 -5.40 -12.96
N MET A 252 -16.47 -6.11 -12.09
CA MET A 252 -16.06 -6.31 -10.70
C MET A 252 -15.24 -7.59 -10.61
N ILE A 253 -14.09 -7.51 -9.95
CA ILE A 253 -13.18 -8.63 -9.70
C ILE A 253 -12.91 -8.74 -8.19
N GLY A 254 -12.58 -9.94 -7.72
CA GLY A 254 -12.41 -10.23 -6.30
C GLY A 254 -13.68 -10.76 -5.62
N TYR A 255 -13.58 -10.97 -4.30
CA TYR A 255 -14.60 -11.64 -3.50
C TYR A 255 -15.14 -10.74 -2.38
N GLY A 256 -16.44 -10.85 -2.10
CA GLY A 256 -17.13 -10.12 -1.02
C GLY A 256 -16.82 -8.62 -1.00
N ALA A 257 -16.39 -8.09 0.14
CA ALA A 257 -15.98 -6.71 0.35
C ALA A 257 -14.58 -6.37 -0.24
N ARG A 258 -13.79 -7.38 -0.65
CA ARG A 258 -12.48 -7.19 -1.31
C ARG A 258 -12.61 -7.27 -2.81
N GLN A 259 -13.44 -6.40 -3.35
CA GLN A 259 -13.67 -6.26 -4.77
C GLN A 259 -13.09 -4.96 -5.31
N ALA A 260 -12.72 -4.99 -6.57
CA ALA A 260 -12.26 -3.83 -7.32
C ALA A 260 -13.00 -3.75 -8.65
N GLU A 261 -13.33 -2.52 -9.06
CA GLU A 261 -13.85 -2.25 -10.39
C GLU A 261 -12.68 -1.96 -11.36
N LEU A 262 -12.69 -2.59 -12.53
CA LEU A 262 -11.82 -2.23 -13.65
C LEU A 262 -12.66 -1.94 -14.89
N PRO A 263 -12.23 -1.00 -15.76
CA PRO A 263 -11.06 -0.11 -15.62
C PRO A 263 -11.23 0.95 -14.53
N LEU A 264 -10.12 1.49 -14.02
CA LEU A 264 -10.12 2.67 -13.15
C LEU A 264 -10.73 3.87 -13.89
N ARG A 265 -11.72 4.53 -13.29
CA ARG A 265 -12.48 5.63 -13.89
C ARG A 265 -11.75 6.98 -13.79
N ILE A 266 -10.49 7.00 -14.24
CA ILE A 266 -9.66 8.21 -14.28
C ILE A 266 -9.62 8.73 -15.70
N SER A 267 -10.18 9.92 -15.94
CA SER A 267 -10.26 10.53 -17.27
C SER A 267 -8.90 11.04 -17.76
N GLN A 268 -8.09 11.53 -16.82
CA GLN A 268 -6.76 12.08 -17.03
C GLN A 268 -5.89 11.88 -15.78
N LEU A 269 -4.70 11.29 -15.98
CA LEU A 269 -3.63 11.20 -14.98
C LEU A 269 -2.53 12.21 -15.33
N SER A 270 -2.22 13.11 -14.40
CA SER A 270 -1.16 14.11 -14.55
C SER A 270 -0.25 14.18 -13.30
N PHE A 271 0.94 14.76 -13.47
CA PHE A 271 1.90 14.97 -12.40
C PHE A 271 2.12 16.48 -12.18
N GLY A 272 1.91 16.96 -10.95
CA GLY A 272 1.91 18.37 -10.58
C GLY A 272 3.20 18.85 -9.91
N ASP A 273 3.13 20.06 -9.36
CA ASP A 273 4.14 20.66 -8.48
C ASP A 273 3.37 21.34 -7.34
N SER A 274 3.63 20.96 -6.09
CA SER A 274 2.89 21.44 -4.92
C SER A 274 3.04 22.94 -4.65
N LYS A 275 4.01 23.61 -5.29
CA LYS A 275 4.11 25.08 -5.30
C LYS A 275 3.03 25.77 -6.12
N LEU A 276 2.42 25.04 -7.05
CA LEU A 276 1.42 25.56 -7.99
C LEU A 276 0.01 25.02 -7.70
N ALA A 277 -0.13 24.01 -6.85
CA ALA A 277 -1.40 23.40 -6.47
C ALA A 277 -1.48 23.21 -4.95
N PRO A 278 -2.19 24.07 -4.20
CA PRO A 278 -2.29 23.97 -2.74
C PRO A 278 -2.94 22.67 -2.27
N GLN A 279 -3.79 22.02 -3.08
CA GLN A 279 -4.36 20.71 -2.79
C GLN A 279 -3.30 19.61 -2.63
N LEU A 280 -2.17 19.69 -3.37
CA LEU A 280 -1.05 18.77 -3.18
C LEU A 280 -0.39 18.97 -1.81
N GLN A 281 -0.33 20.20 -1.31
CA GLN A 281 0.19 20.46 0.04
C GLN A 281 -0.75 19.93 1.13
N VAL A 282 -2.07 19.99 0.90
CA VAL A 282 -3.05 19.32 1.79
C VAL A 282 -2.76 17.83 1.82
N ALA A 283 -2.59 17.18 0.66
CA ALA A 283 -2.25 15.77 0.60
C ALA A 283 -0.91 15.45 1.31
N ASP A 284 0.16 16.23 1.11
CA ASP A 284 1.45 16.07 1.83
C ASP A 284 1.26 16.09 3.35
N LEU A 285 0.50 17.06 3.85
CA LEU A 285 0.24 17.22 5.28
C LEU A 285 -0.47 16.00 5.87
N PHE A 286 -1.48 15.47 5.17
CA PHE A 286 -2.21 14.27 5.58
C PHE A 286 -1.34 13.01 5.51
N ALA A 287 -0.56 12.82 4.44
CA ALA A 287 0.36 11.69 4.31
C ALA A 287 1.42 11.72 5.42
N GLY A 288 2.01 12.89 5.69
CA GLY A 288 2.97 13.10 6.76
C GLY A 288 2.39 12.84 8.16
N ALA A 289 1.18 13.33 8.42
CA ALA A 289 0.46 13.09 9.69
C ALA A 289 0.12 11.62 9.89
N ALA A 290 -0.30 10.91 8.84
CA ALA A 290 -0.62 9.50 8.94
C ALA A 290 0.58 8.66 9.34
N ILE A 291 1.75 8.86 8.72
CA ILE A 291 2.98 8.17 9.12
C ILE A 291 3.32 8.48 10.58
N ASP A 292 3.26 9.75 10.96
CA ASP A 292 3.58 10.18 12.31
C ASP A 292 2.71 9.50 13.37
N TRP A 293 1.40 9.49 13.11
CA TRP A 293 0.39 8.94 13.99
C TRP A 293 0.48 7.42 14.07
N VAL A 294 0.54 6.69 12.95
CA VAL A 294 0.58 5.21 12.99
C VAL A 294 1.86 4.68 13.64
N LEU A 295 2.99 5.38 13.46
CA LEU A 295 4.22 5.02 14.17
C LEU A 295 4.07 5.19 15.68
N ALA A 296 3.43 6.27 16.14
CA ALA A 296 3.20 6.51 17.56
C ALA A 296 2.16 5.55 18.15
N ALA A 297 1.08 5.29 17.42
CA ALA A 297 0.01 4.37 17.80
C ALA A 297 0.50 2.92 17.90
N SER A 298 1.45 2.52 17.05
CA SER A 298 2.07 1.18 17.08
C SER A 298 3.26 1.05 18.03
N GLY A 299 3.58 2.09 18.80
CA GLY A 299 4.70 2.07 19.75
C GLY A 299 6.09 2.08 19.12
N ARG A 300 6.21 2.30 17.81
CA ARG A 300 7.50 2.40 17.08
C ARG A 300 8.19 3.74 17.26
N ARG A 301 7.52 4.68 17.95
CA ARG A 301 8.08 5.95 18.41
C ARG A 301 7.35 6.42 19.67
N PRO A 302 7.93 7.37 20.42
CA PRO A 302 7.25 7.95 21.57
C PRO A 302 5.93 8.64 21.17
N ARG A 303 4.85 8.25 21.85
CA ARG A 303 3.56 8.93 21.80
C ARG A 303 3.61 10.19 22.67
N THR A 304 2.96 11.26 22.22
CA THR A 304 2.95 12.57 22.87
C THR A 304 1.53 13.14 22.86
N PRO A 305 1.21 14.17 23.68
CA PRO A 305 -0.11 14.79 23.69
C PRO A 305 -0.59 15.27 22.31
N PHE A 306 0.32 15.67 21.42
CA PHE A 306 -0.01 16.03 20.05
C PHE A 306 -0.60 14.86 19.26
N HIS A 307 -0.11 13.63 19.44
CA HIS A 307 -0.67 12.46 18.76
C HIS A 307 -2.06 12.09 19.29
N ASP A 308 -2.32 12.34 20.58
CA ASP A 308 -3.66 12.17 21.17
C ASP A 308 -4.64 13.19 20.58
N GLN A 309 -4.22 14.45 20.47
CA GLN A 309 -5.03 15.50 19.85
C GLN A 309 -5.25 15.26 18.34
N LEU A 310 -4.29 14.66 17.62
CA LEU A 310 -4.49 14.21 16.24
C LEU A 310 -5.56 13.12 16.16
N LYS A 311 -5.55 12.16 17.08
CA LYS A 311 -6.56 11.09 17.15
C LYS A 311 -7.97 11.67 17.34
N ASP A 312 -8.10 12.75 18.10
CA ASP A 312 -9.40 13.38 18.38
C ASP A 312 -9.80 14.44 17.33
N SER A 313 -8.96 14.67 16.31
CA SER A 313 -9.21 15.63 15.23
C SER A 313 -9.85 14.98 14.00
N ARG A 314 -10.26 15.79 13.03
CA ARG A 314 -10.80 15.30 11.75
C ARG A 314 -9.76 14.60 10.88
N PHE A 315 -8.47 14.65 11.23
CA PHE A 315 -7.44 13.81 10.60
C PHE A 315 -7.86 12.34 10.56
N MET A 316 -8.45 11.80 11.63
CA MET A 316 -8.84 10.40 11.71
C MET A 316 -9.96 10.02 10.74
N VAL A 317 -10.82 10.98 10.37
CA VAL A 317 -11.88 10.75 9.37
C VAL A 317 -11.29 10.49 7.99
N ALA A 318 -10.12 11.05 7.68
CA ALA A 318 -9.46 10.83 6.40
C ALA A 318 -8.69 9.50 6.35
N LEU A 319 -8.32 8.89 7.49
CA LEU A 319 -7.58 7.64 7.50
C LEU A 319 -8.51 6.46 7.18
N GLN A 320 -8.48 6.00 5.92
CA GLN A 320 -9.39 4.97 5.39
C GLN A 320 -8.81 3.54 5.48
N GLY A 321 -7.66 3.37 6.12
CA GLY A 321 -7.02 2.06 6.35
C GLY A 321 -5.77 1.85 5.49
N GLY A 322 -5.62 0.64 4.94
CA GLY A 322 -4.50 0.25 4.09
C GLY A 322 -3.88 -1.09 4.48
N MET A 323 -2.61 -1.28 4.17
CA MET A 323 -1.89 -2.55 4.38
C MET A 323 -1.17 -2.53 5.74
N TRP A 324 -1.90 -2.89 6.79
CA TRP A 324 -1.41 -2.87 8.17
C TRP A 324 -1.65 -4.22 8.87
N PRO A 325 -0.72 -4.72 9.70
CA PRO A 325 -0.92 -5.95 10.46
C PRO A 325 -2.03 -5.79 11.50
N THR A 326 -2.84 -6.84 11.64
CA THR A 326 -3.94 -6.94 12.62
C THR A 326 -3.99 -8.34 13.24
N MET A 327 -4.39 -8.39 14.51
CA MET A 327 -4.67 -9.66 15.19
C MET A 327 -6.10 -10.15 14.95
N GLU A 328 -6.96 -9.30 14.36
CA GLU A 328 -8.33 -9.64 13.99
C GLU A 328 -8.31 -10.38 12.66
N MET A 329 -8.43 -11.71 12.72
CA MET A 329 -8.41 -12.60 11.56
C MET A 329 -9.78 -13.25 11.39
N ASN A 330 -10.62 -12.66 10.55
CA ASN A 330 -11.93 -13.20 10.20
C ASN A 330 -11.93 -13.70 8.76
N ARG A 331 -12.75 -14.73 8.50
CA ARG A 331 -13.06 -15.18 7.13
C ARG A 331 -14.36 -14.53 6.69
N GLU A 332 -14.30 -13.56 5.79
CA GLU A 332 -15.48 -12.72 5.48
C GLU A 332 -15.82 -12.64 3.98
N ASN A 333 -15.00 -13.22 3.09
CA ASN A 333 -15.13 -13.05 1.63
C ASN A 333 -15.02 -14.36 0.83
N ASP A 334 -15.97 -15.29 1.03
CA ASP A 334 -16.04 -16.50 0.21
C ASP A 334 -16.49 -16.18 -1.23
N PRO A 335 -15.98 -16.90 -2.25
CA PRO A 335 -16.30 -16.62 -3.65
C PRO A 335 -17.74 -17.01 -4.00
N LEU A 336 -18.42 -16.13 -4.75
CA LEU A 336 -19.71 -16.46 -5.37
C LEU A 336 -19.51 -17.11 -6.76
N PRO A 337 -20.49 -17.88 -7.27
CA PRO A 337 -20.38 -18.52 -8.58
C PRO A 337 -20.02 -17.53 -9.70
N GLY A 338 -18.98 -17.87 -10.47
CA GLY A 338 -18.50 -17.06 -11.60
C GLY A 338 -17.57 -15.91 -11.22
N GLN A 339 -17.32 -15.66 -9.92
CA GLN A 339 -16.30 -14.70 -9.51
C GLN A 339 -14.90 -15.25 -9.74
N ARG A 340 -13.96 -14.33 -9.93
CA ARG A 340 -12.52 -14.57 -10.03
C ARG A 340 -11.83 -13.82 -8.90
N SER A 341 -10.72 -14.37 -8.42
CA SER A 341 -9.84 -13.70 -7.47
C SER A 341 -9.36 -12.35 -8.03
N LEU A 342 -8.87 -11.45 -7.17
CA LEU A 342 -8.34 -10.17 -7.64
C LEU A 342 -7.19 -10.36 -8.67
N PRO A 343 -6.18 -11.22 -8.45
CA PRO A 343 -5.14 -11.45 -9.46
C PRO A 343 -5.68 -12.06 -10.75
N ASP A 344 -6.53 -13.09 -10.69
CA ASP A 344 -7.04 -13.76 -11.89
C ASP A 344 -7.93 -12.82 -12.70
N GLY A 345 -8.84 -12.11 -12.04
CA GLY A 345 -9.71 -11.13 -12.71
C GLY A 345 -8.92 -9.95 -13.31
N THR A 346 -7.81 -9.56 -12.68
CA THR A 346 -6.90 -8.54 -13.22
C THR A 346 -6.13 -9.08 -14.43
N ALA A 347 -5.66 -10.33 -14.38
CA ALA A 347 -4.99 -10.99 -15.49
C ALA A 347 -5.92 -11.13 -16.71
N ASP A 348 -7.16 -11.57 -16.49
CA ASP A 348 -8.21 -11.64 -17.51
C ASP A 348 -8.47 -10.27 -18.13
N PHE A 349 -8.58 -9.22 -17.31
CA PHE A 349 -8.73 -7.84 -17.79
C PHE A 349 -7.57 -7.42 -18.69
N PHE A 350 -6.32 -7.67 -18.27
CA PHE A 350 -5.15 -7.33 -19.08
C PHE A 350 -5.08 -8.10 -20.39
N GLN A 351 -5.43 -9.38 -20.38
CA GLN A 351 -5.52 -10.19 -21.58
C GLN A 351 -6.53 -9.60 -22.57
N ASP A 352 -7.71 -9.18 -22.11
CA ASP A 352 -8.78 -8.63 -22.94
C ASP A 352 -8.38 -7.31 -23.61
N ILE A 353 -7.62 -6.45 -22.91
CA ILE A 353 -7.12 -5.18 -23.47
C ILE A 353 -5.80 -5.34 -24.24
N GLY A 354 -5.28 -6.56 -24.37
CA GLY A 354 -4.02 -6.84 -25.06
C GLY A 354 -2.76 -6.34 -24.34
N TYR A 355 -2.85 -6.08 -23.03
CA TYR A 355 -1.70 -5.69 -22.22
C TYR A 355 -0.96 -6.94 -21.71
N ARG A 356 0.37 -6.97 -21.89
CA ARG A 356 1.23 -8.00 -21.31
C ARG A 356 2.18 -7.35 -20.30
N PRO A 357 2.02 -7.65 -18.99
CA PRO A 357 2.83 -7.05 -17.93
C PRO A 357 4.32 -7.44 -17.97
#